data_AF-A0A0N5D7P7-F1
#
_entry.id   AF-A0A0N5D7P7-F1
#
_cell.length_a   1.000
_cell.length_b   1.000
_cell.length_c   1.000
_cell.angle_alpha   90.00
_cell.angle_beta   90.00
_cell.angle_gamma   90.00
#
_symmetry.space_group_name_H-M   'P 1'
#
loop_
_entity.id
_entity.type
_entity.pdbx_description
1 polymer ?
#
loop_
_entity_poly.entity_id
_entity_poly.type
_entity_poly.pdbx_seq_one_letter_code
_entity_poly.pdbx_strand_id
1 'polypeptide(L)'
;MQANVMGAKVKSSIFKVFYKRLSAQFSYFLNNFYCSLIIIFVDRIRNFDGCQRQIIGPNATLGIFVLWPQQYLSIPGYIFDHFCGTALLCFCTTIITDSGNRIPKVAQPFFVALTVILIGLAASLN
;
A
#
# COMPACT_ATOMS: atom_id res chain seq x y z
N MET A 1 6.17 -44.52 8.30
CA MET A 1 5.51 -43.99 7.08
C MET A 1 4.30 -43.08 7.37
N GLN A 2 3.48 -43.34 8.40
CA GLN A 2 2.29 -42.53 8.74
C GLN A 2 2.60 -41.06 9.17
N ALA A 3 3.73 -40.80 9.84
CA ALA A 3 4.10 -39.44 10.29
C ALA A 3 4.39 -38.46 9.14
N ASN A 4 4.95 -38.93 8.02
CA ASN A 4 5.28 -38.10 6.85
C ASN A 4 4.01 -37.70 6.07
N VAL A 5 3.03 -38.61 6.00
CA VAL A 5 1.73 -38.37 5.35
C VAL A 5 0.90 -37.35 6.15
N MET A 6 0.96 -37.42 7.49
CA MET A 6 0.27 -36.46 8.36
C MET A 6 0.88 -35.05 8.25
N GLY A 7 2.21 -34.93 8.23
CA GLY A 7 2.90 -33.64 8.02
C GLY A 7 2.59 -32.98 6.68
N ALA A 8 2.52 -33.76 5.59
CA ALA A 8 2.15 -33.26 4.27
C ALA A 8 0.70 -32.75 4.23
N LYS A 9 -0.22 -33.43 4.92
CA LYS A 9 -1.63 -33.04 5.01
C LYS A 9 -1.81 -31.72 5.78
N VAL A 10 -1.05 -31.53 6.85
CA VAL A 10 -1.03 -30.28 7.64
C VAL A 10 -0.50 -29.10 6.80
N LYS A 11 0.63 -29.26 6.10
CA LYS A 11 1.20 -28.20 5.25
C LYS A 11 0.24 -27.78 4.13
N SER A 12 -0.45 -28.75 3.51
CA SER A 12 -1.49 -28.47 2.51
C SER A 12 -2.69 -27.73 3.10
N SER A 13 -3.12 -28.09 4.31
CA SER A 13 -4.26 -27.44 4.98
C SER A 13 -3.93 -26.00 5.38
N ILE A 14 -2.73 -25.74 5.90
CA ILE A 14 -2.24 -24.39 6.24
C ILE A 14 -2.19 -23.51 4.99
N PHE A 15 -1.65 -24.03 3.88
CA PHE A 15 -1.59 -23.29 2.61
C PHE A 15 -2.99 -22.92 2.09
N LYS A 16 -3.96 -23.85 2.15
CA LYS A 16 -5.35 -23.57 1.75
C LYS A 16 -6.01 -22.51 2.63
N VAL A 17 -5.78 -22.55 3.95
CA VAL A 17 -6.31 -21.54 4.88
C VAL A 17 -5.66 -20.17 4.63
N PHE A 18 -4.35 -20.14 4.43
CA PHE A 18 -3.62 -18.91 4.10
C PHE A 18 -4.13 -18.29 2.80
N TYR A 19 -4.20 -19.08 1.72
CA TYR A 19 -4.69 -18.62 0.43
C TYR A 19 -6.13 -18.10 0.51
N LYS A 20 -7.01 -18.79 1.25
CA LYS A 20 -8.41 -18.35 1.44
C LYS A 20 -8.52 -17.04 2.23
N ARG A 21 -7.68 -16.85 3.26
CA ARG A 21 -7.65 -15.58 4.01
C ARG A 21 -7.09 -14.46 3.16
N LEU A 22 -6.01 -14.74 2.41
CA LEU A 22 -5.39 -13.78 1.50
C LEU A 22 -6.39 -13.34 0.42
N SER A 23 -7.05 -14.29 -0.26
CA SER A 23 -8.03 -13.99 -1.29
C SER A 23 -9.22 -13.20 -0.74
N ALA A 24 -9.67 -13.50 0.48
CA ALA A 24 -10.75 -12.75 1.12
C ALA A 24 -10.37 -11.28 1.35
N GLN A 25 -9.17 -10.99 1.88
CA GLN A 25 -8.72 -9.60 2.08
C GLN A 25 -8.65 -8.83 0.76
N PHE A 26 -8.14 -9.46 -0.30
CA PHE A 26 -8.15 -8.88 -1.64
C PHE A 26 -9.57 -8.58 -2.13
N SER A 27 -10.53 -9.50 -1.94
CA SER A 27 -11.93 -9.27 -2.29
C SER A 27 -12.55 -8.09 -1.54
N TYR A 28 -12.31 -7.96 -0.23
CA TYR A 28 -12.81 -6.83 0.56
C TYR A 28 -12.20 -5.49 0.12
N PHE A 29 -10.90 -5.47 -0.17
CA PHE A 29 -10.21 -4.28 -0.67
C PHE A 29 -10.82 -3.80 -2.00
N LEU A 30 -10.98 -4.71 -2.97
CA LEU A 30 -11.55 -4.38 -4.28
C LEU A 30 -12.99 -3.87 -4.18
N ASN A 31 -13.82 -4.49 -3.33
CA ASN A 31 -15.21 -4.07 -3.13
C ASN A 31 -15.31 -2.68 -2.51
N ASN A 32 -14.56 -2.42 -1.43
CA ASN A 32 -14.53 -1.10 -0.78
C ASN A 32 -14.02 0.00 -1.73
N PHE A 33 -12.98 -0.30 -2.51
CA PHE A 33 -12.46 0.63 -3.50
C PHE A 33 -13.53 0.99 -4.53
N TYR A 34 -14.19 -0.01 -5.13
CA TYR A 34 -15.25 0.19 -6.12
C TYR A 34 -16.43 1.02 -5.58
N CYS A 35 -16.92 0.72 -4.38
CA CYS A 35 -17.99 1.48 -3.73
C CYS A 35 -17.60 2.94 -3.49
N SER A 36 -16.39 3.20 -2.98
CA SER A 36 -15.91 4.56 -2.74
C SER A 36 -15.84 5.36 -4.05
N LEU A 37 -15.35 4.74 -5.13
CA LEU A 37 -15.21 5.42 -6.42
C LEU A 37 -16.56 5.87 -6.97
N ILE A 38 -17.54 4.97 -6.99
CA ILE A 38 -18.86 5.24 -7.58
C ILE A 38 -19.66 6.23 -6.75
N ILE A 39 -19.68 6.06 -5.43
CA ILE A 39 -20.61 6.79 -4.57
C ILE A 39 -20.11 8.21 -4.28
N ILE A 40 -18.79 8.40 -4.11
CA ILE A 40 -18.26 9.65 -3.55
C ILE A 40 -17.54 10.49 -4.61
N PHE A 41 -16.83 9.85 -5.55
CA PHE A 41 -15.86 10.53 -6.40
C PHE A 41 -16.34 10.76 -7.83
N VAL A 42 -17.27 9.96 -8.37
CA VAL A 42 -17.69 10.07 -9.78
C VAL A 42 -18.19 11.48 -10.14
N ASP A 43 -19.08 12.06 -9.35
CA ASP A 43 -19.65 13.38 -9.67
C ASP A 43 -18.64 14.52 -9.43
N ARG A 44 -17.78 14.38 -8.42
CA ARG A 44 -16.71 15.34 -8.13
C ARG A 44 -15.67 15.38 -9.24
N ILE A 45 -15.23 14.22 -9.72
CA ILE A 45 -14.24 14.13 -10.79
C ILE A 45 -14.84 14.63 -12.10
N ARG A 46 -16.09 14.27 -12.43
CA ARG A 46 -16.80 14.79 -13.63
C ARG A 46 -16.89 16.31 -13.66
N ASN A 47 -17.14 16.95 -12.52
CA ASN A 47 -17.19 18.40 -12.43
C ASN A 47 -15.79 19.04 -12.53
N PHE A 48 -14.74 18.38 -12.03
CA PHE A 48 -13.37 18.87 -12.09
C PHE A 48 -12.77 18.83 -13.51
N ASP A 49 -12.96 17.72 -14.22
CA ASP A 49 -12.32 17.48 -15.53
C ASP A 49 -13.25 17.75 -16.73
N GLY A 50 -14.49 18.16 -16.49
CA GLY A 50 -15.48 18.39 -17.55
C GLY A 50 -15.82 17.11 -18.33
N CYS A 51 -15.79 15.95 -17.66
CA CYS A 51 -15.94 14.61 -18.23
C CYS A 51 -14.80 14.17 -19.17
N GLN A 52 -13.66 14.88 -19.19
CA GLN A 52 -12.47 14.51 -19.97
C GLN A 52 -11.43 13.83 -19.08
N ARG A 53 -11.30 12.51 -19.20
CA ARG A 53 -10.34 11.73 -18.40
C ARG A 53 -8.90 11.91 -18.92
N GLN A 54 -8.19 12.87 -18.34
CA GLN A 54 -6.82 13.20 -18.73
C GLN A 54 -5.78 12.42 -17.90
N ILE A 55 -4.73 11.94 -18.57
CA ILE A 55 -3.58 11.24 -17.96
C ILE A 55 -2.50 12.25 -17.56
N ILE A 56 -2.27 13.27 -18.40
CA ILE A 56 -1.24 14.29 -18.23
C ILE A 56 -1.88 15.65 -18.56
N GLY A 57 -1.57 16.68 -17.76
CA GLY A 57 -2.10 18.02 -17.94
C GLY A 57 -2.55 18.65 -16.61
N PRO A 58 -3.03 19.90 -16.64
CA PRO A 58 -3.47 20.62 -15.44
C PRO A 58 -4.67 19.96 -14.74
N ASN A 59 -5.51 19.23 -15.49
CA ASN A 59 -6.67 18.52 -14.98
C ASN A 59 -6.48 16.99 -15.00
N ALA A 60 -5.23 16.51 -14.85
CA ALA A 60 -4.94 15.08 -14.83
C ALA A 60 -5.58 14.39 -13.61
N THR A 61 -6.47 13.41 -13.85
CA THR A 61 -7.18 12.68 -12.79
C THR A 61 -6.53 11.35 -12.44
N LEU A 62 -5.57 10.88 -13.25
CA LEU A 62 -4.92 9.57 -13.07
C LEU A 62 -4.19 9.45 -11.73
N GLY A 63 -3.55 10.53 -11.28
CA GLY A 63 -2.77 10.57 -10.02
C GLY A 63 -3.60 10.33 -8.75
N ILE A 64 -4.94 10.41 -8.83
CA ILE A 64 -5.83 10.10 -7.71
C ILE A 64 -5.88 8.58 -7.45
N PHE A 65 -5.74 7.77 -8.51
CA PHE A 65 -5.95 6.33 -8.44
C PHE A 65 -4.65 5.54 -8.42
N VAL A 66 -3.65 6.02 -9.14
CA VAL A 66 -2.35 5.38 -9.26
C VAL A 66 -1.26 6.39 -9.05
N LEU A 67 -0.14 5.92 -8.52
CA LEU A 67 1.07 6.71 -8.44
C LEU A 67 1.60 6.92 -9.87
N TRP A 68 1.66 8.18 -10.29
CA TRP A 68 2.18 8.56 -11.59
C TRP A 68 3.38 9.49 -11.40
N PRO A 69 4.51 9.25 -12.10
CA PRO A 69 5.68 10.10 -11.96
C PRO A 69 5.38 11.52 -12.43
N GLN A 70 6.00 12.48 -11.76
CA GLN A 70 5.98 13.88 -12.20
C GLN A 70 6.69 14.04 -13.55
N GLN A 71 6.32 15.05 -14.32
CA GLN A 71 6.83 15.26 -15.70
C GLN A 71 8.35 15.42 -15.79
N TYR A 72 9.00 15.84 -14.70
CA TYR A 72 10.45 16.00 -14.61
C TYR A 72 11.21 14.73 -14.22
N LEU A 73 10.51 13.67 -13.81
CA LEU A 73 11.13 12.47 -13.24
C LEU A 73 11.20 11.33 -14.26
N SER A 74 12.38 10.72 -14.38
CA SER A 74 12.54 9.54 -15.23
C SER A 74 11.87 8.31 -14.61
N ILE A 75 11.33 7.42 -15.44
CA ILE A 75 10.75 6.13 -15.00
C ILE A 75 11.73 5.30 -14.14
N PRO A 76 13.02 5.11 -14.51
CA PRO A 76 13.94 4.37 -13.67
C PRO A 76 14.22 5.09 -12.33
N GLY A 77 14.29 6.42 -12.32
CA GLY A 77 14.42 7.20 -11.09
C GLY A 77 13.22 7.05 -10.16
N TYR A 78 12.00 7.07 -10.72
CA TYR A 78 10.76 6.84 -9.99
C TYR A 78 10.70 5.43 -9.35
N ILE A 79 11.10 4.39 -10.10
CA ILE A 79 11.15 3.02 -9.57
C ILE A 79 12.16 2.91 -8.43
N PHE A 80 13.33 3.52 -8.60
CA PHE A 80 14.37 3.51 -7.57
C PHE A 80 13.92 4.23 -6.30
N ASP A 81 13.28 5.39 -6.43
CA ASP A 81 12.70 6.12 -5.30
C ASP A 81 11.65 5.28 -4.55
N HIS A 82 10.78 4.59 -5.27
CA HIS A 82 9.79 3.68 -4.68
C HIS A 82 10.44 2.55 -3.87
N PHE A 83 11.53 2.00 -4.38
CA PHE A 83 12.31 0.97 -3.69
C PHE A 83 13.00 1.52 -2.44
N CYS A 84 13.63 2.69 -2.54
CA CYS A 84 14.30 3.34 -1.41
C CYS A 84 13.31 3.75 -0.31
N GLY A 85 12.15 4.30 -0.67
CA GLY A 85 11.11 4.68 0.28
C GLY A 85 10.54 3.48 1.04
N THR A 86 10.29 2.37 0.35
CA THR A 86 9.82 1.13 0.99
C THR A 86 10.90 0.47 1.85
N ALA A 87 12.17 0.49 1.42
CA ALA A 87 13.29 -0.01 2.21
C ALA A 87 13.47 0.79 3.52
N LEU A 88 13.40 2.13 3.44
CA LEU A 88 13.45 3.03 4.61
C LEU A 88 12.28 2.74 5.56
N LEU A 89 11.07 2.60 5.04
CA LEU A 89 9.91 2.26 5.85
C LEU A 89 10.09 0.91 6.57
N CYS A 90 10.52 -0.13 5.87
CA CYS A 90 10.81 -1.45 6.45
C CYS A 90 11.90 -1.37 7.55
N PHE A 91 12.94 -0.58 7.33
CA PHE A 91 14.02 -0.39 8.29
C PHE A 91 13.53 0.33 9.56
N CYS A 92 12.85 1.46 9.43
CA CYS A 92 12.32 2.23 10.55
C CYS A 92 11.27 1.42 11.35
N THR A 93 10.37 0.73 10.66
CA THR A 93 9.36 -0.12 11.32
C THR A 93 10.00 -1.27 12.09
N THR A 94 11.03 -1.90 11.56
CA THR A 94 11.79 -2.93 12.27
C THR A 94 12.36 -2.38 13.59
N ILE A 95 12.98 -1.20 13.58
CA ILE A 95 13.54 -0.56 14.78
C ILE A 95 12.46 -0.24 15.83
N ILE A 96 11.28 0.20 15.39
CA ILE A 96 10.17 0.53 16.29
C ILE A 96 9.58 -0.73 16.94
N THR A 97 9.50 -1.83 16.18
CA THR A 97 8.94 -3.09 16.66
C THR A 97 9.94 -3.99 17.36
N ASP A 98 11.23 -3.64 17.34
CA ASP A 98 12.28 -4.45 17.94
C ASP A 98 12.06 -4.64 19.44
N SER A 99 12.15 -5.89 19.89
CA SER A 99 12.01 -6.28 21.29
C SER A 99 13.13 -5.75 22.18
N GLY A 100 14.29 -5.42 21.60
CA GLY A 100 15.39 -4.74 22.29
C GLY A 100 15.08 -3.28 22.61
N ASN A 101 14.17 -2.67 21.86
CA ASN A 101 13.74 -1.30 22.05
C ASN A 101 12.53 -1.26 23.00
N ARG A 102 12.66 -0.63 24.17
CA ARG A 102 11.65 -0.63 25.25
C ARG A 102 10.43 0.27 24.94
N ILE A 103 9.92 0.23 23.72
CA ILE A 103 8.75 0.99 23.29
C ILE A 103 7.48 0.24 23.71
N PRO A 104 6.51 0.89 24.37
CA PRO A 104 5.25 0.26 24.72
C PRO A 104 4.49 -0.14 23.45
N LYS A 105 4.01 -1.40 23.40
CA LYS A 105 3.31 -1.98 22.24
C LYS A 105 2.09 -1.16 21.78
N VAL A 106 1.44 -0.46 22.72
CA VAL A 106 0.29 0.41 22.44
C VAL A 106 0.69 1.65 21.63
N ALA A 107 1.92 2.16 21.80
CA ALA A 107 2.42 3.34 21.09
C ALA A 107 3.12 3.01 19.76
N GLN A 108 3.50 1.74 19.53
CA GLN A 108 4.12 1.31 18.27
C GLN A 108 3.38 1.76 17.00
N PRO A 109 2.04 1.60 16.86
CA PRO A 109 1.34 2.03 15.65
C PRO A 109 1.41 3.55 15.42
N PHE A 110 1.48 4.35 16.49
CA PHE A 110 1.61 5.80 16.39
C PHE A 110 2.96 6.20 15.76
N PHE A 111 4.06 5.60 16.22
CA PHE A 111 5.40 5.87 15.66
C PHE A 111 5.55 5.38 14.22
N VAL A 112 4.94 4.25 13.87
CA VAL A 112 4.89 3.77 12.48
C VAL A 112 4.12 4.75 11.60
N ALA A 113 2.95 5.22 12.03
CA ALA A 113 2.18 6.20 11.29
C ALA A 113 2.95 7.52 11.11
N LEU A 114 3.62 7.99 12.17
CA LEU A 114 4.47 9.19 12.11
C LEU A 114 5.62 9.01 11.10
N THR A 115 6.25 7.83 11.06
CA THR A 115 7.32 7.51 10.09
C THR A 115 6.81 7.59 8.65
N VAL A 116 5.63 7.03 8.37
CA VAL A 116 5.02 7.10 7.03
C VAL A 116 4.77 8.56 6.61
N ILE A 117 4.27 9.39 7.54
CA ILE A 117 4.04 10.81 7.27
C ILE A 117 5.37 11.52 6.98
N LEU A 118 6.41 11.29 7.78
CA LEU A 118 7.72 11.91 7.59
C LEU A 118 8.36 11.54 6.25
N ILE A 119 8.29 10.27 5.85
CA ILE A 119 8.79 9.81 4.55
C ILE A 119 7.99 10.45 3.42
N GLY A 120 6.66 10.52 3.55
CA GLY A 120 5.80 11.16 2.55
C GLY A 120 6.08 12.66 2.39
N LEU A 121 6.30 13.38 3.49
CA LEU A 121 6.67 14.79 3.47
C LEU A 121 8.06 15.01 2.85
N ALA A 122 9.03 14.16 3.19
CA ALA A 122 10.37 14.24 2.61
C ALA A 122 10.36 14.01 1.09
N ALA A 123 9.57 13.04 0.62
CA ALA A 123 9.43 12.76 -0.81
C ALA A 123 8.60 13.83 -1.55
N SER A 124 7.66 14.50 -0.87
CA SER A 124 6.78 15.51 -1.47
C SER A 124 7.38 16.91 -1.50
N LEU A 125 8.36 17.22 -0.65
CA LEU A 125 8.99 18.55 -0.55
C LEU A 125 10.25 18.70 -1.43
N ASN A 126 10.56 17.69 -2.25
CA ASN A 126 11.70 17.63 -3.17
C ASN A 126 11.24 17.83 -4.62
#